data_AF-A0A944Z8Q6-F1
#
_entry.id   AF-A0A944Z8Q6-F1
#
_cell.length_a   1.000
_cell.length_b   1.000
_cell.length_c   1.000
_cell.angle_alpha   90.00
_cell.angle_beta   90.00
_cell.angle_gamma   90.00
#
_symmetry.space_group_name_H-M   'P 1'
#
loop_
_entity.id
_entity.type
_entity.pdbx_description
1 polymer ?
#
loop_
_entity_poly.entity_id
_entity_poly.type
_entity_poly.pdbx_seq_one_letter_code
_entity_poly.pdbx_strand_id
1 'polypeptide(L)'
;MIINIFIGLVALSTFVAFINWRTAIFLVLVVGLLQDPVRKLTPGAPALFVLSTLPILFAIFVKMFATEQRFITLFSMTYLKLVSRMRMFILILIPGSIIMLMRGFFLWKVVLLGAFGYIAPMLGIILGFVFSQNIKYLLRFLVFYCFLVALLMSGTLMEYLGIFPDWKAIGTVAMKMVWIKYVSFGHTISLKAGFFRSPDIMGWHGSMMTMLALTLFFVNRSKLSRWIWLVIAVWGVICIIISGRYKMIATPMVWGVSFTILIYLYQGIRRVIGIVVIGVVVIVGMSMVSDRIGLGGSDYMLYANSPGSYAFKRMEGHGINGVIGTYKQLGFWGNGLGSATQGVRYTGVKFKKGWQEGGLGKIMGELG
;
A
#
# COMPACT_ATOMS: atom_id res chain seq x y z
N MET A 1 7.11 27.91 -7.48
CA MET A 1 6.44 28.15 -6.19
C MET A 1 5.99 26.86 -5.49
N ILE A 2 5.09 26.05 -6.06
CA ILE A 2 4.55 24.83 -5.42
C ILE A 2 5.63 23.84 -4.96
N ILE A 3 6.66 23.60 -5.79
CA ILE A 3 7.78 22.71 -5.45
C ILE A 3 8.53 23.21 -4.21
N ASN A 4 8.83 24.51 -4.13
CA ASN A 4 9.55 25.10 -3.01
C ASN A 4 8.74 25.01 -1.72
N ILE A 5 7.42 25.22 -1.79
CA ILE A 5 6.51 25.03 -0.65
C ILE A 5 6.53 23.58 -0.19
N PHE A 6 6.46 22.62 -1.11
CA PHE A 6 6.50 21.21 -0.77
C PHE A 6 7.85 20.78 -0.17
N ILE A 7 8.97 21.26 -0.71
CA ILE A 7 10.31 21.02 -0.12
C ILE A 7 10.38 21.65 1.28
N GLY A 8 9.86 22.86 1.47
CA GLY A 8 9.75 23.49 2.78
C GLY A 8 8.95 22.65 3.77
N LEU A 9 7.82 22.07 3.33
CA LEU A 9 7.03 21.14 4.15
C LEU A 9 7.82 19.87 4.51
N VAL A 10 8.58 19.29 3.58
CA VAL A 10 9.44 18.12 3.84
C VAL A 10 10.52 18.46 4.87
N ALA A 11 11.19 19.61 4.71
CA ALA A 11 12.23 20.08 5.62
C ALA A 11 11.67 20.33 7.03
N LEU A 12 10.55 21.06 7.13
CA LEU A 12 9.86 21.30 8.40
C LEU A 12 9.43 19.99 9.06
N SER A 13 8.85 19.05 8.30
CA SER A 13 8.42 17.75 8.82
C SER A 13 9.60 16.92 9.34
N THR A 14 10.75 17.01 8.66
CA THR A 14 12.00 16.35 9.08
C THR A 14 12.53 16.98 10.36
N PHE A 15 12.50 18.30 10.48
CA PHE A 15 12.89 18.99 11.71
C PHE A 15 11.98 18.62 12.89
N VAL A 16 10.66 18.63 12.67
CA VAL A 16 9.68 18.19 13.68
C VAL A 16 9.91 16.73 14.09
N ALA A 17 10.34 15.85 13.18
CA ALA A 17 10.66 14.46 13.50
C ALA A 17 11.81 14.32 14.51
N PHE A 18 12.83 15.18 14.46
CA PHE A 18 13.91 15.19 15.45
C PHE A 18 13.46 15.70 16.83
N ILE A 19 12.46 16.57 16.88
CA ILE A 19 11.87 17.08 18.13
C ILE A 19 10.91 16.04 18.72
N ASN A 20 9.91 15.64 17.92
CA ASN A 20 8.83 14.76 18.31
C ASN A 20 8.45 13.81 17.16
N TRP A 21 9.08 12.63 17.16
CA TRP A 21 8.87 11.61 16.15
C TRP A 21 7.43 11.09 16.11
N ARG A 22 6.71 11.08 17.24
CA ARG A 22 5.31 10.59 17.31
C ARG A 22 4.37 11.51 16.54
N THR A 23 4.55 12.82 16.66
CA THR A 23 3.80 13.81 15.87
C THR A 23 4.21 13.78 14.40
N ALA A 24 5.50 13.58 14.11
CA ALA A 24 6.00 13.56 12.74
C ALA A 24 5.44 12.39 11.91
N ILE A 25 4.97 11.31 12.51
CA ILE A 25 4.25 10.24 11.79
C ILE A 25 3.00 10.77 11.07
N PHE A 26 2.30 11.74 11.66
CA PHE A 26 1.17 12.41 11.01
C PHE A 26 1.64 13.24 9.80
N LEU A 27 2.80 13.89 9.92
CA LEU A 27 3.39 14.68 8.84
C LEU A 27 3.92 13.79 7.70
N VAL A 28 4.47 12.61 7.98
CA VAL A 28 4.80 11.61 6.96
C VAL A 28 3.58 11.28 6.12
N LEU A 29 2.42 11.12 6.75
CA LEU A 29 1.19 10.84 6.03
C LEU A 29 0.78 12.02 5.14
N VAL A 30 0.81 13.24 5.67
CA VAL A 30 0.51 14.46 4.89
C VAL A 30 1.43 14.59 3.69
N VAL A 31 2.74 14.52 3.89
CA VAL A 31 3.74 14.61 2.81
C VAL A 31 3.57 13.46 1.81
N GLY A 32 3.42 12.23 2.30
CA GLY A 32 3.29 11.04 1.46
C GLY A 32 2.02 11.01 0.62
N LEU A 33 0.94 11.65 1.08
CA LEU A 33 -0.30 11.81 0.33
C LEU A 33 -0.24 12.99 -0.65
N LEU A 34 0.34 14.13 -0.23
CA LEU A 34 0.48 15.32 -1.08
C LEU A 34 1.55 15.17 -2.17
N GLN A 35 2.51 14.25 -2.02
CA GLN A 35 3.56 14.05 -3.03
C GLN A 35 2.97 13.74 -4.41
N ASP A 36 1.84 13.06 -4.49
CA ASP A 36 1.23 12.62 -5.74
C ASP A 36 0.58 13.78 -6.52
N PRO A 37 -0.34 14.59 -5.96
CA PRO A 37 -0.88 15.75 -6.67
C PRO A 37 0.22 16.78 -6.96
N VAL A 38 1.16 17.02 -6.04
CA VAL A 38 2.27 17.95 -6.28
C VAL A 38 3.17 17.47 -7.40
N ARG A 39 3.48 16.17 -7.45
CA ARG A 39 4.25 15.57 -8.54
C ARG A 39 3.56 15.77 -9.88
N LYS A 40 2.24 15.60 -9.95
CA LYS A 40 1.48 15.77 -11.20
C LYS A 40 1.40 17.22 -11.67
N LEU A 41 1.47 18.18 -10.74
CA LEU A 41 1.57 19.61 -11.05
C LEU A 41 2.99 20.02 -11.48
N THR A 42 3.99 19.16 -11.30
CA THR A 42 5.38 19.45 -11.66
C THR A 42 5.69 18.98 -13.09
N PRO A 43 6.35 19.82 -13.93
CA PRO A 43 6.75 19.42 -15.28
C PRO A 43 7.54 18.11 -15.31
N GLY A 44 7.13 17.19 -16.18
CA GLY A 44 7.75 15.87 -16.32
C GLY A 44 7.41 14.85 -15.21
N ALA A 45 6.59 15.22 -14.21
CA ALA A 45 6.15 14.35 -13.12
C ALA A 45 7.27 13.48 -12.51
N PRO A 46 8.35 14.11 -12.00
CA PRO A 46 9.59 13.39 -11.68
C PRO A 46 9.38 12.35 -10.59
N ALA A 47 9.99 11.18 -10.77
CA ALA A 47 9.83 10.05 -9.85
C ALA A 47 10.42 10.31 -8.45
N LEU A 48 11.31 11.29 -8.30
CA LEU A 48 11.96 11.63 -7.03
C LEU A 48 10.98 12.05 -5.93
N PHE A 49 9.78 12.55 -6.27
CA PHE A 49 8.75 12.87 -5.28
C PHE A 49 8.39 11.69 -4.37
N VAL A 50 8.51 10.45 -4.87
CA VAL A 50 8.27 9.22 -4.09
C VAL A 50 9.22 9.09 -2.89
N LEU A 51 10.38 9.77 -2.95
CA LEU A 51 11.39 9.76 -1.89
C LEU A 51 11.18 10.89 -0.86
N SER A 52 10.15 11.72 -1.03
CA SER A 52 9.89 12.88 -0.17
C SER A 52 9.68 12.54 1.31
N THR A 53 9.17 11.35 1.61
CA THR A 53 8.98 10.88 2.99
C THR A 53 10.23 10.28 3.61
N LEU A 54 11.27 9.95 2.83
CA LEU A 54 12.49 9.32 3.33
C LEU A 54 13.23 10.13 4.40
N PRO A 55 13.52 11.43 4.22
CA PRO A 55 14.22 12.20 5.25
C PRO A 55 13.43 12.27 6.56
N ILE A 56 12.10 12.36 6.47
CA ILE A 56 11.21 12.40 7.64
C ILE A 56 11.24 11.04 8.36
N LEU A 57 11.11 9.93 7.62
CA LEU A 57 11.19 8.58 8.18
C LEU A 57 12.56 8.32 8.80
N PHE A 58 13.64 8.73 8.16
CA PHE A 58 14.99 8.63 8.71
C PHE A 58 15.10 9.35 10.05
N ALA A 59 14.65 10.61 10.13
CA ALA A 59 14.64 11.37 11.37
C ALA A 59 13.76 10.72 12.46
N ILE A 60 12.60 10.18 12.09
CA ILE A 60 11.73 9.41 13.00
C ILE A 60 12.49 8.21 13.57
N PHE A 61 13.14 7.40 12.73
CA PHE A 61 13.86 6.22 13.19
C PHE A 61 15.04 6.61 14.07
N VAL A 62 15.87 7.58 13.67
CA VAL A 62 17.00 8.05 14.48
C VAL A 62 16.52 8.50 15.86
N LYS A 63 15.47 9.34 15.92
CA LYS A 63 14.94 9.84 17.19
C LYS A 63 14.29 8.73 18.02
N MET A 64 13.51 7.85 17.40
CA MET A 64 12.87 6.71 18.06
C MET A 64 13.91 5.77 18.65
N PHE A 65 14.94 5.37 17.89
CA PHE A 65 16.03 4.54 18.39
C PHE A 65 16.82 5.23 19.51
N ALA A 66 17.02 6.56 19.45
CA ALA A 66 17.70 7.28 20.52
C ALA A 66 16.89 7.38 21.83
N THR A 67 15.54 7.43 21.75
CA THR A 67 14.70 7.78 22.91
C THR A 67 13.85 6.64 23.46
N GLU A 68 13.56 5.62 22.68
CA GLU A 68 12.60 4.56 23.03
C GLU A 68 13.28 3.19 23.23
N GLN A 69 14.55 3.20 23.66
CA GLN A 69 15.38 1.99 23.84
C GLN A 69 14.70 0.92 24.67
N ARG A 70 13.94 1.32 25.71
CA ARG A 70 13.14 0.40 26.53
C ARG A 70 12.18 -0.45 25.70
N PHE A 71 11.41 0.17 24.80
CA PHE A 71 10.42 -0.56 23.98
C PHE A 71 11.07 -1.36 22.86
N ILE A 72 12.23 -0.92 22.36
CA ILE A 72 13.00 -1.68 21.36
C ILE A 72 13.59 -2.96 22.00
N THR A 73 14.10 -2.85 23.22
CA THR A 73 14.54 -4.00 24.00
C THR A 73 13.37 -4.93 24.31
N LEU A 74 12.23 -4.37 24.74
CA LEU A 74 11.01 -5.15 24.96
C LEU A 74 10.58 -5.91 23.71
N PHE A 75 10.52 -5.25 22.55
CA PHE A 75 10.21 -5.90 21.26
C PHE A 75 11.17 -7.07 20.98
N SER A 76 12.46 -6.84 21.20
CA SER A 76 13.50 -7.83 20.95
C SER A 76 13.37 -9.05 21.87
N MET A 77 13.03 -8.84 23.14
CA MET A 77 12.85 -9.90 24.13
C MET A 77 11.52 -10.65 23.95
N THR A 78 10.43 -9.95 23.61
CA THR A 78 9.12 -10.58 23.38
C THR A 78 9.09 -11.39 22.09
N TYR A 79 9.77 -10.92 21.04
CA TYR A 79 9.72 -11.52 19.71
C TYR A 79 11.10 -11.97 19.22
N LEU A 80 11.86 -12.67 20.07
CA LEU A 80 13.22 -13.16 19.76
C LEU A 80 13.31 -13.88 18.41
N LYS A 81 12.37 -14.80 18.13
CA LYS A 81 12.33 -15.54 16.86
C LYS A 81 12.16 -14.59 15.67
N LEU A 82 11.25 -13.62 15.76
CA LEU A 82 11.01 -12.66 14.68
C LEU A 82 12.24 -11.79 14.43
N VAL A 83 12.85 -11.24 15.50
CA VAL A 83 14.06 -10.41 15.39
C VAL A 83 15.23 -11.18 14.80
N SER A 84 15.45 -12.42 15.25
CA SER A 84 16.48 -13.30 14.67
C SER A 84 16.26 -13.51 13.17
N ARG A 85 15.02 -13.79 12.75
CA ARG A 85 14.66 -13.98 11.33
C ARG A 85 14.82 -12.70 10.51
N MET A 86 14.45 -11.54 11.05
CA MET A 86 14.68 -10.24 10.42
C MET A 86 16.17 -9.97 10.22
N ARG A 87 17.01 -10.22 11.25
CA ARG A 87 18.47 -10.05 11.15
C ARG A 87 19.07 -10.98 10.10
N MET A 88 18.71 -12.27 10.11
CA MET A 88 19.17 -13.22 9.08
C MET A 88 18.75 -12.77 7.68
N PHE A 89 17.52 -12.30 7.51
CA PHE A 89 17.05 -11.81 6.22
C PHE A 89 17.83 -10.57 5.74
N ILE A 90 18.14 -9.62 6.65
CA ILE A 90 19.00 -8.47 6.32
C ILE A 90 20.39 -8.93 5.88
N LEU A 91 20.96 -9.94 6.53
CA LEU A 91 22.25 -10.51 6.11
C LEU A 91 22.19 -11.14 4.71
N ILE A 92 21.08 -11.79 4.35
CA ILE A 92 20.86 -12.37 3.01
C ILE A 92 20.78 -11.28 1.92
N LEU A 93 20.40 -10.04 2.27
CA LEU A 93 20.43 -8.93 1.31
C LEU A 93 21.86 -8.58 0.87
N ILE A 94 22.89 -8.90 1.66
CA ILE A 94 24.29 -8.56 1.37
C ILE A 94 24.79 -9.32 0.13
N PRO A 95 24.72 -10.67 0.06
CA PRO A 95 25.06 -11.41 -1.16
C PRO A 95 24.32 -10.90 -2.40
N GLY A 96 22.99 -10.69 -2.31
CA GLY A 96 22.21 -10.15 -3.43
C GLY A 96 22.69 -8.77 -3.89
N SER A 97 23.11 -7.92 -2.94
CA SER A 97 23.69 -6.61 -3.24
C SER A 97 25.03 -6.73 -3.97
N ILE A 98 25.91 -7.63 -3.51
CA ILE A 98 27.22 -7.90 -4.14
C ILE A 98 27.00 -8.39 -5.58
N ILE A 99 26.10 -9.35 -5.79
CA ILE A 99 25.77 -9.87 -7.13
C ILE A 99 25.31 -8.75 -8.08
N MET A 100 24.49 -7.82 -7.58
CA MET A 100 24.05 -6.68 -8.39
C MET A 100 25.21 -5.73 -8.70
N LEU A 101 26.07 -5.41 -7.73
CA LEU A 101 27.20 -4.50 -7.92
C LEU A 101 28.32 -5.08 -8.79
N MET A 102 28.50 -6.41 -8.79
CA MET A 102 29.42 -7.10 -9.71
C MET A 102 29.05 -6.91 -11.19
N ARG A 103 27.79 -6.56 -11.49
CA ARG A 103 27.34 -6.21 -12.86
C ARG A 103 27.65 -4.76 -13.23
N GLY A 104 28.08 -3.94 -12.27
CA GLY A 104 28.47 -2.56 -12.46
C GLY A 104 28.12 -1.69 -11.26
N PHE A 105 29.10 -0.92 -10.77
CA PHE A 105 28.92 -0.06 -9.59
C PHE A 105 27.83 1.01 -9.79
N PHE A 106 27.57 1.45 -11.03
CA PHE A 106 26.49 2.39 -11.36
C PHE A 106 25.08 1.89 -10.96
N LEU A 107 24.93 0.60 -10.66
CA LEU A 107 23.70 -0.02 -10.18
C LEU A 107 23.47 0.13 -8.67
N TRP A 108 24.31 0.86 -7.93
CA TRP A 108 24.12 1.09 -6.49
C TRP A 108 22.73 1.65 -6.14
N LYS A 109 22.14 2.47 -7.02
CA LYS A 109 20.77 2.99 -6.84
C LYS A 109 19.72 1.88 -6.87
N VAL A 110 19.92 0.86 -7.71
CA VAL A 110 19.03 -0.32 -7.77
C VAL A 110 19.12 -1.12 -6.50
N VAL A 111 20.35 -1.34 -5.99
CA VAL A 111 20.59 -2.02 -4.71
C VAL A 111 19.88 -1.30 -3.59
N LEU A 112 20.03 0.03 -3.48
CA LEU A 112 19.34 0.81 -2.45
C LEU A 112 17.81 0.72 -2.56
N LEU A 113 17.26 0.80 -3.77
CA LEU A 113 15.81 0.64 -3.98
C LEU A 113 15.32 -0.76 -3.60
N GLY A 114 16.08 -1.80 -3.96
CA GLY A 114 15.79 -3.18 -3.58
C GLY A 114 15.86 -3.38 -2.06
N ALA A 115 16.95 -2.93 -1.43
CA ALA A 115 17.17 -3.01 0.01
C ALA A 115 16.07 -2.27 0.78
N PHE A 116 15.73 -1.05 0.35
CA PHE A 116 14.63 -0.28 0.93
C PHE A 116 13.30 -1.04 0.86
N GLY A 117 13.01 -1.70 -0.27
CA GLY A 117 11.80 -2.50 -0.44
C GLY A 117 11.62 -3.63 0.59
N TYR A 118 12.72 -4.17 1.13
CA TYR A 118 12.70 -5.22 2.15
C TYR A 118 12.87 -4.69 3.58
N ILE A 119 13.72 -3.69 3.78
CA ILE A 119 14.03 -3.12 5.10
C ILE A 119 12.89 -2.23 5.60
N ALA A 120 12.22 -1.47 4.72
CA ALA A 120 11.17 -0.56 5.14
C ALA A 120 9.98 -1.28 5.83
N PRO A 121 9.45 -2.41 5.33
CA PRO A 121 8.43 -3.19 6.05
C PRO A 121 8.90 -3.65 7.44
N MET A 122 10.16 -4.08 7.56
CA MET A 122 10.75 -4.51 8.83
C MET A 122 10.82 -3.38 9.85
N LEU A 123 11.32 -2.22 9.42
CA LEU A 123 11.32 -1.02 10.25
C LEU A 123 9.89 -0.56 10.59
N GLY A 124 8.94 -0.74 9.66
CA GLY A 124 7.51 -0.49 9.88
C GLY A 124 6.91 -1.35 10.99
N ILE A 125 7.30 -2.63 11.10
CA ILE A 125 6.87 -3.51 12.20
C ILE A 125 7.36 -2.97 13.55
N ILE A 126 8.64 -2.61 13.64
CA ILE A 126 9.23 -2.06 14.87
C ILE A 126 8.54 -0.73 15.22
N LEU A 127 8.39 0.17 14.25
CA LEU A 127 7.72 1.46 14.43
C LEU A 127 6.28 1.26 14.91
N GLY A 128 5.54 0.35 14.28
CA GLY A 128 4.18 0.00 14.66
C GLY A 128 4.09 -0.52 16.09
N PHE A 129 5.02 -1.39 16.50
CA PHE A 129 5.09 -1.90 17.87
C PHE A 129 5.35 -0.78 18.89
N VAL A 130 6.35 0.08 18.66
CA VAL A 130 6.72 1.18 19.59
C VAL A 130 5.64 2.26 19.62
N PHE A 131 5.05 2.59 18.47
CA PHE A 131 3.99 3.59 18.36
C PHE A 131 2.68 3.14 19.04
N SER A 132 2.33 1.85 18.89
CA SER A 132 1.08 1.29 19.43
C SER A 132 1.07 1.06 20.95
N GLN A 133 2.22 1.21 21.63
CA GLN A 133 2.29 1.15 23.11
C GLN A 133 1.35 2.16 23.79
N ASN A 134 0.92 3.20 23.07
CA ASN A 134 -0.14 4.09 23.52
C ASN A 134 -1.33 4.04 22.57
N ILE A 135 -2.39 3.36 23.01
CA ILE A 135 -3.61 3.17 22.23
C ILE A 135 -4.28 4.49 21.83
N LYS A 136 -4.18 5.56 22.65
CA LYS A 136 -4.76 6.86 22.32
C LYS A 136 -4.08 7.48 21.09
N TYR A 137 -2.75 7.37 21.00
CA TYR A 137 -2.01 7.85 19.82
C TYR A 137 -2.34 7.01 18.58
N LEU A 138 -2.43 5.68 18.73
CA LEU A 138 -2.82 4.81 17.63
C LEU A 138 -4.20 5.19 17.09
N LEU A 139 -5.21 5.33 17.96
CA LEU A 139 -6.57 5.70 17.53
C LEU A 139 -6.61 7.08 16.87
N ARG A 140 -5.89 8.08 17.41
CA ARG A 140 -5.77 9.40 16.77
C ARG A 140 -5.14 9.32 15.38
N PHE A 141 -4.12 8.49 15.20
CA PHE A 141 -3.49 8.27 13.91
C PHE A 141 -4.45 7.61 12.91
N LEU A 142 -5.19 6.57 13.33
CA LEU A 142 -6.19 5.92 12.46
C LEU A 142 -7.28 6.90 12.02
N VAL A 143 -7.80 7.69 12.98
CA VAL A 143 -8.79 8.75 12.72
C VAL A 143 -8.24 9.76 11.69
N PHE A 144 -7.03 10.26 11.94
CA PHE A 144 -6.39 11.23 11.05
C PHE A 144 -6.18 10.67 9.64
N TYR A 145 -5.74 9.41 9.55
CA TYR A 145 -5.57 8.72 8.28
C TYR A 145 -6.89 8.62 7.51
N CYS A 146 -7.96 8.16 8.15
CA CYS A 146 -9.25 7.99 7.51
C CYS A 146 -9.79 9.31 6.95
N PHE A 147 -9.72 10.41 7.71
CA PHE A 147 -10.19 11.71 7.23
C PHE A 147 -9.34 12.26 6.08
N LEU A 148 -8.02 12.20 6.21
CA LEU A 148 -7.12 12.75 5.20
C LEU A 148 -7.19 11.98 3.89
N VAL A 149 -7.29 10.64 3.96
CA VAL A 149 -7.48 9.81 2.78
C VAL A 149 -8.89 10.00 2.20
N ALA A 150 -9.94 10.09 3.01
CA ALA A 150 -11.30 10.34 2.53
C ALA A 150 -11.37 11.65 1.72
N LEU A 151 -10.68 12.70 2.18
CA LEU A 151 -10.54 13.96 1.46
C LEU A 151 -9.87 13.76 0.10
N LEU A 152 -8.75 13.06 0.02
CA LEU A 152 -8.07 12.82 -1.26
C LEU A 152 -8.80 11.85 -2.19
N MET A 153 -9.62 10.95 -1.64
CA MET A 153 -10.48 10.09 -2.45
C MET A 153 -11.56 10.88 -3.21
N SER A 154 -11.87 12.12 -2.81
CA SER A 154 -12.75 13.00 -3.60
C SER A 154 -12.22 13.25 -5.01
N GLY A 155 -10.90 13.24 -5.21
CA GLY A 155 -10.29 13.35 -6.54
C GLY A 155 -10.70 12.21 -7.48
N THR A 156 -10.96 11.00 -6.95
CA THR A 156 -11.45 9.87 -7.75
C THR A 156 -12.85 10.12 -8.28
N LEU A 157 -13.72 10.68 -7.44
CA LEU A 157 -15.06 11.04 -7.86
C LEU A 157 -15.03 12.20 -8.86
N MET A 158 -14.18 13.21 -8.63
CA MET A 158 -13.98 14.31 -9.58
C MET A 158 -13.51 13.80 -10.95
N GLU A 159 -12.56 12.85 -10.98
CA GLU A 159 -12.11 12.23 -12.24
C GLU A 159 -13.22 11.44 -12.93
N TYR A 160 -14.05 10.72 -12.17
CA TYR A 160 -15.17 9.95 -12.71
C TYR A 160 -16.27 10.85 -13.29
N LEU A 161 -16.61 11.93 -12.58
CA LEU A 161 -17.64 12.90 -12.99
C LEU A 161 -17.15 13.91 -14.04
N GLY A 162 -15.87 13.89 -14.40
CA GLY A 162 -15.28 14.87 -15.32
C GLY A 162 -15.20 16.29 -14.76
N ILE A 163 -15.14 16.43 -13.43
CA ILE A 163 -15.03 17.73 -12.75
C ILE A 163 -13.56 18.18 -12.81
N PHE A 164 -13.32 19.37 -13.37
CA PHE A 164 -11.98 19.95 -13.62
C PHE A 164 -11.05 19.06 -14.48
N PRO A 165 -11.44 18.72 -15.73
CA PRO A 165 -10.70 17.77 -16.57
C PRO A 165 -9.29 18.24 -16.92
N ASP A 166 -9.07 19.56 -16.99
CA ASP A 166 -7.76 20.15 -17.33
C ASP A 166 -6.83 20.27 -16.12
N TRP A 167 -7.33 20.01 -14.91
CA TRP A 167 -6.51 20.11 -13.72
C TRP A 167 -5.57 18.91 -13.62
N LYS A 168 -4.29 19.13 -13.95
CA LYS A 168 -3.25 18.08 -13.96
C LYS A 168 -3.11 17.28 -12.66
N ALA A 169 -3.60 17.80 -11.52
CA ALA A 169 -3.60 17.08 -10.26
C ALA A 169 -4.60 15.90 -10.24
N ILE A 170 -5.56 15.82 -11.17
CA ILE A 170 -6.57 14.76 -11.26
C ILE A 170 -6.20 13.78 -12.38
N GLY A 171 -6.39 12.49 -12.12
CA GLY A 171 -6.10 11.41 -13.07
C GLY A 171 -4.61 11.17 -13.30
N THR A 172 -4.29 10.51 -14.41
CA THR A 172 -2.93 10.04 -14.74
C THR A 172 -2.30 10.71 -15.97
N VAL A 173 -2.95 11.72 -16.54
CA VAL A 173 -2.50 12.41 -17.76
C VAL A 173 -1.09 12.99 -17.58
N ALA A 174 -0.84 13.67 -16.46
CA ALA A 174 0.47 14.23 -16.13
C ALA A 174 1.59 13.17 -16.05
N MET A 175 1.23 11.91 -15.80
CA MET A 175 2.15 10.78 -15.71
C MET A 175 2.45 10.16 -17.07
N LYS A 176 1.77 10.60 -18.15
CA LYS A 176 1.82 10.01 -19.50
C LYS A 176 1.52 8.50 -19.50
N MET A 177 0.61 8.07 -18.62
CA MET A 177 0.21 6.67 -18.48
C MET A 177 -1.28 6.53 -18.67
N VAL A 178 -1.67 5.62 -19.57
CA VAL A 178 -3.06 5.20 -19.74
C VAL A 178 -3.23 3.86 -19.06
N TRP A 179 -4.05 3.82 -18.01
CA TRP A 179 -4.32 2.60 -17.27
C TRP A 179 -5.61 1.98 -17.78
N ILE A 180 -5.46 0.95 -18.61
CA ILE A 180 -6.57 0.16 -19.13
C ILE A 180 -6.45 -1.27 -18.64
N LYS A 181 -7.60 -1.90 -18.41
CA LYS A 181 -7.68 -3.34 -18.21
C LYS A 181 -8.60 -3.94 -19.25
N TYR A 182 -8.11 -4.97 -19.92
CA TYR A 182 -8.87 -5.80 -20.84
C TYR A 182 -9.67 -6.82 -20.03
N VAL A 183 -10.99 -6.86 -20.25
CA VAL A 183 -11.91 -7.72 -19.48
C VAL A 183 -12.46 -8.85 -20.35
N SER A 184 -12.90 -8.53 -21.56
CA SER A 184 -13.38 -9.47 -22.59
C SER A 184 -12.97 -8.93 -23.97
N PHE A 185 -13.18 -9.72 -25.03
CA PHE A 185 -12.80 -9.34 -26.40
C PHE A 185 -13.47 -8.01 -26.79
N GLY A 186 -12.69 -6.94 -26.96
CA GLY A 186 -13.19 -5.61 -27.30
C GLY A 186 -13.61 -4.70 -26.12
N HIS A 187 -13.70 -5.23 -24.89
CA HIS A 187 -14.10 -4.42 -23.72
C HIS A 187 -12.90 -4.04 -22.85
N THR A 188 -12.71 -2.72 -22.67
CA THR A 188 -11.67 -2.17 -21.81
C THR A 188 -12.26 -1.28 -20.73
N ILE A 189 -11.73 -1.40 -19.51
CA ILE A 189 -12.06 -0.51 -18.39
C ILE A 189 -10.90 0.46 -18.19
N SER A 190 -11.18 1.75 -18.29
CA SER A 190 -10.24 2.81 -17.89
C SER A 190 -10.20 2.91 -16.38
N LEU A 191 -9.01 2.73 -15.81
CA LEU A 191 -8.79 2.76 -14.37
C LEU A 191 -8.52 4.20 -13.92
N LYS A 192 -9.29 4.65 -12.92
CA LYS A 192 -9.21 6.00 -12.35
C LYS A 192 -8.23 6.06 -11.18
N ALA A 193 -7.59 7.20 -10.95
CA ALA A 193 -6.58 7.39 -9.90
C ALA A 193 -6.85 8.61 -8.98
N GLY A 194 -7.69 9.54 -9.39
CA GLY A 194 -7.99 10.78 -8.66
C GLY A 194 -6.74 11.62 -8.42
N PHE A 195 -6.52 12.05 -7.17
CA PHE A 195 -5.31 12.79 -6.79
C PHE A 195 -4.06 11.91 -6.71
N PHE A 196 -4.20 10.59 -6.70
CA PHE A 196 -3.06 9.66 -6.63
C PHE A 196 -2.37 9.53 -7.98
N ARG A 197 -1.12 9.05 -7.95
CA ARG A 197 -0.32 8.86 -9.17
C ARG A 197 -0.67 7.62 -9.98
N SER A 198 -1.35 6.65 -9.38
CA SER A 198 -1.83 5.45 -10.06
C SER A 198 -3.09 4.86 -9.42
N PRO A 199 -3.91 4.12 -10.18
CA PRO A 199 -5.07 3.40 -9.65
C PRO A 199 -4.70 2.38 -8.56
N ASP A 200 -3.48 1.81 -8.60
CA ASP A 200 -3.01 0.88 -7.57
C ASP A 200 -2.86 1.55 -6.20
N ILE A 201 -2.28 2.75 -6.17
CA ILE A 201 -2.09 3.50 -4.93
C ILE A 201 -3.43 4.00 -4.41
N MET A 202 -4.27 4.50 -5.30
CA MET A 202 -5.62 4.92 -4.94
C MET A 202 -6.42 3.76 -4.34
N GLY A 203 -6.47 2.60 -5.03
CA GLY A 203 -7.18 1.43 -4.52
C GLY A 203 -6.59 0.89 -3.21
N TRP A 204 -5.26 0.94 -3.04
CA TRP A 204 -4.61 0.55 -1.78
C TRP A 204 -5.05 1.44 -0.61
N HIS A 205 -5.04 2.77 -0.80
CA HIS A 205 -5.53 3.72 0.21
C HIS A 205 -7.04 3.57 0.47
N GLY A 206 -7.86 3.36 -0.56
CA GLY A 206 -9.30 3.15 -0.41
C GLY A 206 -9.61 1.88 0.39
N SER A 207 -8.89 0.80 0.10
CA SER A 207 -8.98 -0.47 0.84
C SER A 207 -8.55 -0.30 2.30
N MET A 208 -7.40 0.32 2.54
CA MET A 208 -6.90 0.58 3.89
C MET A 208 -7.85 1.46 4.69
N MET A 209 -8.36 2.55 4.10
CA MET A 209 -9.35 3.42 4.73
C MET A 209 -10.62 2.65 5.08
N THR A 210 -11.11 1.76 4.20
CA THR A 210 -12.28 0.92 4.47
C THR A 210 -12.05 0.03 5.69
N MET A 211 -10.94 -0.71 5.72
CA MET A 211 -10.60 -1.61 6.83
C MET A 211 -10.42 -0.85 8.16
N LEU A 212 -9.73 0.30 8.12
CA LEU A 212 -9.51 1.12 9.32
C LEU A 212 -10.79 1.79 9.81
N ALA A 213 -11.64 2.29 8.91
CA ALA A 213 -12.93 2.86 9.27
C ALA A 213 -13.85 1.79 9.89
N LEU A 214 -13.92 0.59 9.32
CA LEU A 214 -14.67 -0.52 9.93
C LEU A 214 -14.07 -0.91 11.29
N THR A 215 -12.75 -0.92 11.45
CA THR A 215 -12.11 -1.13 12.75
C THR A 215 -12.56 -0.07 13.77
N LEU A 216 -12.55 1.21 13.38
CA LEU A 216 -13.01 2.32 14.23
C LEU A 216 -14.51 2.24 14.53
N PHE A 217 -15.33 1.76 13.61
CA PHE A 217 -16.76 1.49 13.84
C PHE A 217 -16.95 0.50 14.99
N PHE A 218 -16.19 -0.61 15.02
CA PHE A 218 -16.32 -1.64 16.05
C PHE A 218 -15.69 -1.26 17.40
N VAL A 219 -14.61 -0.46 17.38
CA VAL A 219 -13.94 0.00 18.59
C VAL A 219 -14.73 1.11 19.29
N ASN A 220 -15.41 1.98 18.51
CA ASN A 220 -16.10 3.14 19.08
C ASN A 220 -17.41 2.75 19.77
N ARG A 221 -17.57 3.17 21.02
CA ARG A 221 -18.77 2.88 21.84
C ARG A 221 -19.90 3.90 21.64
N SER A 222 -19.58 5.09 21.13
CA SER A 222 -20.59 6.14 20.86
C SER A 222 -21.48 5.76 19.69
N LYS A 223 -22.81 5.75 19.91
CA LYS A 223 -23.81 5.42 18.88
C LYS A 223 -23.77 6.37 17.69
N LEU A 224 -23.55 7.67 17.88
CA LEU A 224 -23.54 8.64 16.78
C LEU A 224 -22.21 8.61 16.03
N SER A 225 -21.10 8.61 16.78
CA SER A 225 -19.76 8.69 16.20
C SER A 225 -19.36 7.43 15.44
N ARG A 226 -19.93 6.25 15.75
CA ARG A 226 -19.66 5.03 14.97
C ARG A 226 -20.22 5.11 13.56
N TRP A 227 -21.37 5.74 13.34
CA TRP A 227 -21.99 5.79 12.00
C TRP A 227 -21.17 6.61 10.99
N ILE A 228 -20.45 7.64 11.46
CA ILE A 228 -19.49 8.39 10.65
C ILE A 228 -18.45 7.44 10.03
N TRP A 229 -17.97 6.45 10.81
CA TRP A 229 -17.01 5.47 10.32
C TRP A 229 -17.61 4.52 9.28
N LEU A 230 -18.89 4.16 9.42
CA LEU A 230 -19.56 3.36 8.40
C LEU A 230 -19.70 4.14 7.08
N VAL A 231 -20.04 5.44 7.16
CA VAL A 231 -20.10 6.32 5.98
C VAL A 231 -18.74 6.41 5.29
N ILE A 232 -17.65 6.60 6.06
CA ILE A 232 -16.29 6.65 5.50
C ILE A 232 -15.88 5.30 4.90
N ALA A 233 -16.29 4.17 5.49
CA ALA A 233 -16.04 2.85 4.92
C ALA A 233 -16.76 2.66 3.59
N VAL A 234 -18.05 3.03 3.51
CA VAL A 234 -18.83 3.00 2.27
C VAL A 234 -18.21 3.92 1.21
N TRP A 235 -17.76 5.11 1.60
CA TRP A 235 -17.04 6.03 0.72
C TRP A 235 -15.79 5.38 0.11
N GLY A 236 -14.98 4.70 0.94
CA GLY A 236 -13.80 3.99 0.47
C GLY A 236 -14.14 2.89 -0.53
N VAL A 237 -15.17 2.11 -0.24
CA VAL A 237 -15.67 1.05 -1.14
C VAL A 237 -16.10 1.62 -2.49
N ILE A 238 -16.87 2.71 -2.51
CA ILE A 238 -17.29 3.39 -3.75
C ILE A 238 -16.07 3.81 -4.57
N CYS A 239 -15.07 4.44 -3.94
CA CYS A 239 -13.86 4.86 -4.64
C CYS A 239 -13.04 3.68 -5.18
N ILE A 240 -12.96 2.56 -4.47
CA ILE A 240 -12.31 1.34 -4.98
C ILE A 240 -13.04 0.81 -6.20
N ILE A 241 -14.38 0.80 -6.20
CA ILE A 241 -15.17 0.35 -7.35
C ILE A 241 -14.90 1.25 -8.56
N ILE A 242 -14.96 2.57 -8.38
CA ILE A 242 -14.67 3.57 -9.42
C ILE A 242 -13.23 3.43 -9.95
N SER A 243 -12.27 3.07 -9.09
CA SER A 243 -10.88 2.82 -9.49
C SER A 243 -10.74 1.71 -10.54
N GLY A 244 -11.70 0.79 -10.56
CA GLY A 244 -11.65 -0.43 -11.35
C GLY A 244 -10.57 -1.41 -10.88
N ARG A 245 -9.91 -1.26 -9.72
CA ARG A 245 -8.85 -2.17 -9.23
C ARG A 245 -9.40 -3.30 -8.34
N TYR A 246 -9.78 -4.43 -8.94
CA TYR A 246 -10.36 -5.58 -8.23
C TYR A 246 -9.51 -6.16 -7.09
N LYS A 247 -8.17 -6.19 -7.23
CA LYS A 247 -7.27 -6.72 -6.19
C LYS A 247 -7.45 -5.97 -4.86
N MET A 248 -7.82 -4.69 -4.95
CA MET A 248 -8.04 -3.83 -3.79
C MET A 248 -9.43 -4.05 -3.18
N ILE A 249 -10.41 -4.57 -3.93
CA ILE A 249 -11.72 -5.00 -3.40
C ILE A 249 -11.60 -6.28 -2.57
N ALA A 250 -10.75 -7.22 -2.98
CA ALA A 250 -10.53 -8.47 -2.25
C ALA A 250 -9.89 -8.23 -0.87
N THR A 251 -9.15 -7.14 -0.69
CA THR A 251 -8.36 -6.90 0.52
C THR A 251 -9.26 -6.62 1.76
N PRO A 252 -10.28 -5.74 1.71
CA PRO A 252 -11.25 -5.59 2.79
C PRO A 252 -12.06 -6.87 3.06
N MET A 253 -12.30 -7.71 2.06
CA MET A 253 -12.97 -9.01 2.25
C MET A 253 -12.11 -9.95 3.09
N VAL A 254 -10.81 -10.08 2.76
CA VAL A 254 -9.86 -10.86 3.56
C VAL A 254 -9.79 -10.33 4.99
N TRP A 255 -9.72 -9.00 5.15
CA TRP A 255 -9.78 -8.38 6.47
C TRP A 255 -11.09 -8.72 7.20
N GLY A 256 -12.24 -8.68 6.54
CA GLY A 256 -13.53 -9.02 7.14
C GLY A 256 -13.57 -10.45 7.65
N VAL A 257 -13.04 -11.41 6.87
CA VAL A 257 -12.90 -12.81 7.31
C VAL A 257 -11.96 -12.93 8.50
N SER A 258 -10.76 -12.36 8.42
CA SER A 258 -9.78 -12.40 9.51
C SER A 258 -10.31 -11.74 10.79
N PHE A 259 -10.97 -10.59 10.68
CA PHE A 259 -11.55 -9.86 11.80
C PHE A 259 -12.72 -10.63 12.44
N THR A 260 -13.54 -11.28 11.61
CA THR A 260 -14.64 -12.14 12.10
C THR A 260 -14.10 -13.34 12.86
N ILE A 261 -13.06 -14.01 12.34
CA ILE A 261 -12.38 -15.11 13.04
C ILE A 261 -11.83 -14.62 14.39
N LEU A 262 -11.16 -13.47 14.42
CA LEU A 262 -10.65 -12.91 15.67
C LEU A 262 -11.79 -12.62 16.67
N ILE A 263 -12.89 -12.02 16.23
CA ILE A 263 -14.02 -11.77 17.14
C ILE A 263 -14.67 -13.06 17.61
N TYR A 264 -14.79 -14.07 16.75
CA TYR A 264 -15.26 -15.39 17.15
C TYR A 264 -14.39 -15.97 18.26
N LEU A 265 -13.06 -15.98 18.07
CA LEU A 265 -12.10 -16.55 19.01
C LEU A 265 -12.09 -15.82 20.37
N TYR A 266 -12.24 -14.50 20.39
CA TYR A 266 -12.11 -13.70 21.61
C TYR A 266 -13.43 -13.29 22.28
N GLN A 267 -14.56 -13.30 21.55
CA GLN A 267 -15.83 -12.74 22.02
C GLN A 267 -17.06 -13.61 21.72
N GLY A 268 -16.88 -14.74 21.03
CA GLY A 268 -17.93 -15.73 20.78
C GLY A 268 -18.91 -15.38 19.66
N ILE A 269 -19.78 -16.35 19.32
CA ILE A 269 -20.62 -16.34 18.11
C ILE A 269 -21.66 -15.21 18.06
N ARG A 270 -22.16 -14.73 19.21
CA ARG A 270 -23.19 -13.68 19.25
C ARG A 270 -22.72 -12.36 18.63
N ARG A 271 -21.44 -12.01 18.75
CA ARG A 271 -20.86 -10.80 18.15
C ARG A 271 -20.51 -10.98 16.67
N VAL A 272 -20.34 -12.22 16.21
CA VAL A 272 -20.08 -12.55 14.80
C VAL A 272 -21.30 -12.24 13.94
N ILE A 273 -22.52 -12.55 14.41
CA ILE A 273 -23.75 -12.33 13.66
C ILE A 273 -23.88 -10.86 13.21
N GLY A 274 -23.61 -9.90 14.10
CA GLY A 274 -23.68 -8.48 13.77
C GLY A 274 -22.68 -8.06 12.68
N ILE A 275 -21.50 -8.68 12.64
CA ILE A 275 -20.48 -8.40 11.62
C ILE A 275 -20.88 -8.99 10.28
N VAL A 276 -21.40 -10.22 10.28
CA VAL A 276 -21.91 -10.88 9.08
C VAL A 276 -23.03 -10.06 8.45
N VAL A 277 -23.98 -9.57 9.26
CA VAL A 277 -25.06 -8.69 8.76
C VAL A 277 -24.50 -7.42 8.14
N ILE A 278 -23.55 -6.73 8.78
CA ILE A 278 -22.92 -5.54 8.21
C ILE A 278 -22.16 -5.89 6.91
N GLY A 279 -21.46 -7.02 6.88
CA GLY A 279 -20.77 -7.51 5.70
C GLY A 279 -21.73 -7.75 4.53
N VAL A 280 -22.88 -8.39 4.79
CA VAL A 280 -23.95 -8.60 3.81
C VAL A 280 -24.50 -7.26 3.31
N VAL A 281 -24.79 -6.31 4.21
CA VAL A 281 -25.27 -4.97 3.83
C VAL A 281 -24.25 -4.24 2.95
N VAL A 282 -22.96 -4.34 3.25
CA VAL A 282 -21.91 -3.74 2.42
C VAL A 282 -21.86 -4.42 1.05
N ILE A 283 -21.91 -5.75 0.98
CA ILE A 283 -21.90 -6.49 -0.30
C ILE A 283 -23.12 -6.15 -1.17
N VAL A 284 -24.32 -6.12 -0.58
CA VAL A 284 -25.55 -5.74 -1.29
C VAL A 284 -25.50 -4.27 -1.71
N GLY A 285 -25.00 -3.38 -0.85
CA GLY A 285 -24.79 -1.98 -1.20
C GLY A 285 -23.80 -1.83 -2.36
N MET A 286 -22.73 -2.63 -2.38
CA MET A 286 -21.76 -2.65 -3.47
C MET A 286 -22.37 -3.09 -4.80
N SER A 287 -23.19 -4.14 -4.81
CA SER A 287 -23.85 -4.59 -6.05
C SER A 287 -24.79 -3.51 -6.58
N MET A 288 -25.61 -2.91 -5.71
CA MET A 288 -26.54 -1.84 -6.10
C MET A 288 -25.81 -0.61 -6.65
N VAL A 289 -24.71 -0.19 -6.02
CA VAL A 289 -23.91 0.96 -6.50
C VAL A 289 -23.26 0.63 -7.84
N SER A 290 -22.69 -0.57 -7.98
CA SER A 290 -22.08 -1.04 -9.23
C SER A 290 -23.06 -0.98 -10.41
N ASP A 291 -24.30 -1.40 -10.19
CA ASP A 291 -25.35 -1.37 -11.20
C ASP A 291 -25.69 0.06 -11.63
N ARG A 292 -25.76 0.99 -10.66
CA ARG A 292 -26.12 2.40 -10.92
C ARG A 292 -25.03 3.20 -11.64
N ILE A 293 -23.76 2.89 -11.42
CA ILE A 293 -22.62 3.61 -12.04
C ILE A 293 -22.30 3.10 -13.46
N GLY A 294 -23.19 2.30 -14.05
CA GLY A 294 -23.01 1.71 -15.38
C GLY A 294 -21.90 0.66 -15.44
N LEU A 295 -21.41 0.21 -14.28
CA LEU A 295 -20.46 -0.89 -14.19
C LEU A 295 -21.20 -2.23 -14.16
N GLY A 296 -22.43 -2.33 -13.67
CA GLY A 296 -23.21 -3.58 -13.54
C GLY A 296 -23.60 -4.33 -14.82
N GLY A 297 -23.01 -3.98 -15.97
CA GLY A 297 -23.04 -4.86 -17.15
C GLY A 297 -22.28 -6.16 -16.90
N SER A 298 -22.49 -7.15 -17.77
CA SER A 298 -21.83 -8.46 -17.76
C SER A 298 -20.31 -8.36 -17.54
N ASP A 299 -19.66 -7.29 -18.02
CA ASP A 299 -18.21 -7.11 -17.92
C ASP A 299 -17.68 -6.85 -16.51
N TYR A 300 -18.30 -5.98 -15.69
CA TYR A 300 -17.81 -5.78 -14.31
C TYR A 300 -18.15 -6.98 -13.43
N MET A 301 -19.26 -7.66 -13.67
CA MET A 301 -19.60 -8.90 -12.95
C MET A 301 -18.69 -10.06 -13.40
N LEU A 302 -18.34 -10.19 -14.68
CA LEU A 302 -17.29 -11.11 -15.16
C LEU A 302 -15.93 -10.78 -14.51
N TYR A 303 -15.64 -9.49 -14.36
CA TYR A 303 -14.45 -8.97 -13.72
C TYR A 303 -14.39 -9.26 -12.20
N ALA A 304 -15.49 -9.04 -11.49
CA ALA A 304 -15.64 -9.22 -10.05
C ALA A 304 -15.88 -10.69 -9.63
N ASN A 305 -16.39 -11.55 -10.53
CA ASN A 305 -16.60 -12.99 -10.32
C ASN A 305 -15.36 -13.85 -10.67
N SER A 306 -14.32 -13.25 -11.27
CA SER A 306 -13.03 -13.92 -11.51
C SER A 306 -12.18 -14.35 -10.28
N PRO A 307 -12.42 -13.95 -9.00
CA PRO A 307 -11.51 -14.22 -7.90
C PRO A 307 -11.23 -15.69 -7.64
N GLY A 308 -12.23 -16.58 -7.70
CA GLY A 308 -12.04 -17.97 -7.32
C GLY A 308 -11.02 -18.69 -8.21
N SER A 309 -11.28 -18.73 -9.52
CA SER A 309 -10.42 -19.43 -10.49
C SER A 309 -9.07 -18.74 -10.71
N TYR A 310 -9.01 -17.40 -10.68
CA TYR A 310 -7.74 -16.68 -10.75
C TYR A 310 -6.94 -16.76 -9.44
N ALA A 311 -7.57 -16.80 -8.27
CA ALA A 311 -6.84 -16.89 -7.00
C ALA A 311 -6.13 -18.23 -6.87
N PHE A 312 -6.78 -19.35 -7.22
CA PHE A 312 -6.12 -20.67 -7.22
C PHE A 312 -4.97 -20.74 -8.23
N LYS A 313 -5.19 -20.33 -9.48
CA LYS A 313 -4.11 -20.28 -10.50
C LYS A 313 -2.95 -19.37 -10.07
N ARG A 314 -3.26 -18.25 -9.41
CA ARG A 314 -2.24 -17.29 -8.94
C ARG A 314 -1.51 -17.78 -7.69
N MET A 315 -2.19 -18.51 -6.81
CA MET A 315 -1.61 -19.17 -5.65
C MET A 315 -0.63 -20.27 -6.10
N GLU A 316 -1.03 -21.06 -7.09
CA GLU A 316 -0.16 -22.06 -7.73
C GLU A 316 1.06 -21.40 -8.39
N GLY A 317 0.85 -20.33 -9.15
CA GLY A 317 1.92 -19.60 -9.84
C GLY A 317 2.87 -18.79 -8.95
N HIS A 318 2.46 -18.39 -7.74
CA HIS A 318 3.30 -17.65 -6.78
C HIS A 318 3.79 -18.50 -5.59
N GLY A 319 3.38 -19.76 -5.51
CA GLY A 319 3.84 -20.74 -4.53
C GLY A 319 5.17 -21.38 -4.92
N ILE A 320 5.36 -22.65 -4.52
CA ILE A 320 6.60 -23.41 -4.75
C ILE A 320 6.91 -23.53 -6.25
N ASN A 321 5.89 -23.71 -7.10
CA ASN A 321 6.08 -23.80 -8.56
C ASN A 321 6.69 -22.50 -9.14
N GLY A 322 6.31 -21.34 -8.60
CA GLY A 322 6.90 -20.05 -8.99
C GLY A 322 8.37 -19.92 -8.57
N VAL A 323 8.74 -20.49 -7.42
CA VAL A 323 10.13 -20.56 -6.94
C VAL A 323 10.95 -21.50 -7.83
N ILE A 324 10.47 -22.73 -8.09
CA ILE A 324 11.15 -23.70 -8.95
C ILE A 324 11.30 -23.14 -10.37
N GLY A 325 10.25 -22.52 -10.92
CA GLY A 325 10.29 -21.88 -12.23
C GLY A 325 11.32 -20.74 -12.28
N THR A 326 11.38 -19.92 -11.22
CA THR A 326 12.39 -18.87 -11.10
C THR A 326 13.80 -19.43 -11.01
N TYR A 327 14.01 -20.46 -10.19
CA TYR A 327 15.29 -21.15 -10.06
C TYR A 327 15.78 -21.69 -11.42
N LYS A 328 14.89 -22.32 -12.20
CA LYS A 328 15.22 -22.80 -13.55
C LYS A 328 15.59 -21.67 -14.53
N GLN A 329 15.01 -20.47 -14.37
CA GLN A 329 15.27 -19.32 -15.24
C GLN A 329 16.54 -18.55 -14.85
N LEU A 330 16.77 -18.35 -13.55
CA LEU A 330 17.78 -17.43 -13.02
C LEU A 330 18.96 -18.13 -12.34
N GLY A 331 18.80 -19.41 -11.99
CA GLY A 331 19.80 -20.19 -11.26
C GLY A 331 19.79 -19.90 -9.75
N PHE A 332 20.72 -20.56 -9.04
CA PHE A 332 20.83 -20.50 -7.58
C PHE A 332 21.06 -19.10 -7.02
N TRP A 333 21.81 -18.24 -7.72
CA TRP A 333 22.19 -16.91 -7.22
C TRP A 333 21.21 -15.79 -7.60
N GLY A 334 20.22 -16.08 -8.45
CA GLY A 334 19.31 -15.06 -8.97
C GLY A 334 20.01 -13.96 -9.80
N ASN A 335 19.34 -12.83 -9.94
CA ASN A 335 19.80 -11.66 -10.71
C ASN A 335 20.46 -10.57 -9.85
N GLY A 336 20.38 -10.69 -8.52
CA GLY A 336 20.85 -9.68 -7.57
C GLY A 336 19.75 -8.75 -7.07
N LEU A 337 20.03 -8.10 -5.94
CA LEU A 337 19.05 -7.33 -5.16
C LEU A 337 18.52 -6.15 -5.96
N GLY A 338 17.19 -6.03 -5.99
CA GLY A 338 16.49 -4.95 -6.68
C GLY A 338 16.27 -5.18 -8.17
N SER A 339 16.73 -6.31 -8.73
CA SER A 339 16.57 -6.66 -10.15
C SER A 339 15.10 -6.79 -10.60
N ALA A 340 14.17 -7.10 -9.69
CA ALA A 340 12.74 -7.16 -9.97
C ALA A 340 12.00 -5.86 -9.60
N THR A 341 12.73 -4.78 -9.29
CA THR A 341 12.11 -3.47 -9.02
C THR A 341 11.76 -2.75 -10.33
N GLN A 342 10.65 -2.01 -10.32
CA GLN A 342 10.23 -1.25 -11.51
C GLN A 342 11.22 -0.15 -11.95
N GLY A 343 12.19 0.22 -11.09
CA GLY A 343 13.21 1.22 -11.39
C GLY A 343 14.30 0.71 -12.33
N VAL A 344 14.50 -0.61 -12.39
CA VAL A 344 15.56 -1.26 -13.17
C VAL A 344 15.44 -1.01 -14.67
N ARG A 345 14.22 -0.88 -15.19
CA ARG A 345 14.00 -0.60 -16.63
C ARG A 345 14.66 0.68 -17.13
N TYR A 346 15.00 1.60 -16.23
CA TYR A 346 15.64 2.88 -16.57
C TYR A 346 17.17 2.83 -16.54
N THR A 347 17.79 1.69 -16.17
CA THR A 347 19.25 1.56 -16.11
C THR A 347 19.89 1.10 -17.41
N GLY A 348 19.10 0.66 -18.39
CA GLY A 348 19.59 0.14 -19.67
C GLY A 348 20.24 -1.25 -19.59
N VAL A 349 20.37 -1.83 -18.39
CA VAL A 349 20.95 -3.16 -18.19
C VAL A 349 19.90 -4.23 -18.48
N LYS A 350 20.26 -5.20 -19.33
CA LYS A 350 19.40 -6.35 -19.63
C LYS A 350 19.59 -7.42 -18.56
N PHE A 351 18.53 -7.69 -17.80
CA PHE A 351 18.47 -8.81 -16.86
C PHE A 351 17.83 -10.01 -17.53
N LYS A 352 18.20 -11.23 -17.12
CA LYS A 352 17.44 -12.42 -17.51
C LYS A 352 15.99 -12.21 -17.07
N LYS A 353 15.06 -12.18 -18.02
CA LYS A 353 13.65 -11.92 -17.75
C LYS A 353 13.07 -13.11 -16.99
N GLY A 354 12.66 -12.86 -15.75
CA GLY A 354 11.84 -13.78 -14.96
C GLY A 354 10.41 -13.26 -14.80
N TRP A 355 9.46 -14.16 -14.57
CA TRP A 355 8.07 -13.81 -14.23
C TRP A 355 7.96 -13.40 -12.76
N GLN A 356 8.50 -12.23 -12.38
CA GLN A 356 8.62 -11.84 -10.97
C GLN A 356 8.08 -10.44 -10.71
N GLU A 357 6.79 -10.37 -10.35
CA GLU A 357 6.18 -9.13 -9.83
C GLU A 357 6.10 -9.11 -8.29
N GLY A 358 6.24 -10.27 -7.62
CA GLY A 358 6.13 -10.39 -6.15
C GLY A 358 6.17 -11.83 -5.63
N GLY A 359 5.99 -12.00 -4.31
CA GLY A 359 5.95 -13.32 -3.66
C GLY A 359 7.32 -13.99 -3.48
N LEU A 360 7.31 -15.29 -3.20
CA LEU A 360 8.53 -16.09 -2.96
C LEU A 360 9.42 -16.16 -4.21
N GLY A 361 8.82 -16.19 -5.41
CA GLY A 361 9.56 -16.15 -6.68
C GLY A 361 10.39 -14.87 -6.83
N LYS A 362 9.91 -13.72 -6.32
CA LYS A 362 10.70 -12.48 -6.31
C LYS A 362 11.93 -12.60 -5.40
N ILE A 363 11.75 -13.20 -4.21
CA ILE A 363 12.86 -13.43 -3.27
C ILE A 363 13.91 -14.31 -3.95
N MET A 364 13.50 -15.43 -4.56
CA MET A 364 14.39 -16.31 -5.32
C MET A 364 15.10 -15.56 -6.47
N GLY A 365 14.36 -14.73 -7.20
CA GLY A 365 14.91 -14.01 -8.34
C GLY A 365 15.90 -12.91 -7.97
N GLU A 366 15.75 -12.26 -6.81
CA GLU A 366 16.64 -11.19 -6.37
C GLU A 366 17.78 -11.67 -5.47
N LEU A 367 17.56 -12.70 -4.66
CA LEU A 367 18.49 -13.10 -3.59
C LEU A 367 19.10 -14.49 -3.79
N GLY A 368 18.54 -15.31 -4.67
CA GLY A 368 18.89 -16.73 -4.77
C GLY A 368 18.10 -17.56 -3.78
#